data_AF-A0A673SWS8-F1
#
_entry.id   AF-A0A673SWS8-F1
#
_cell.length_a   1.000
_cell.length_b   1.000
_cell.length_c   1.000
_cell.angle_alpha   90.00
_cell.angle_beta   90.00
_cell.angle_gamma   90.00
#
_symmetry.space_group_name_H-M   'P 1'
#
loop_
_entity.id
_entity.type
_entity.pdbx_description
1 polymer ?
#
loop_
_entity_poly.entity_id
_entity_poly.type
_entity_poly.pdbx_seq_one_letter_code
_entity_poly.pdbx_strand_id
1 'polypeptide(L)'
;MEIPVEKWVSLRGMGICQILTSKFSLAFRAHSLLAAMVSEVPKTCWTFCKKGGKHQSHKVAQYKKGKGSLYAQGKRRYDRKQSGYGRHTKPIFREKAKTTKKNVLRLEWFEPNCRSKRMLALLREASTLKWEEIRRESQGIQC
;
A
#
# COMPACT_ATOMS: atom_id res chain seq x y z
N MET A 1 10.76 -44.64 -12.48
CA MET A 1 10.04 -45.28 -13.58
C MET A 1 8.65 -44.69 -13.60
N GLU A 2 8.49 -43.75 -14.52
CA GLU A 2 7.34 -42.89 -14.71
C GLU A 2 6.17 -43.72 -15.27
N ILE A 3 4.95 -43.46 -14.77
CA ILE A 3 3.72 -43.95 -15.39
C ILE A 3 2.98 -42.71 -15.92
N PRO A 4 2.48 -42.72 -17.17
CA PRO A 4 2.22 -41.51 -17.95
C PRO A 4 0.86 -40.86 -17.66
N VAL A 5 0.81 -39.54 -17.84
CA VAL A 5 -0.32 -38.63 -17.56
C VAL A 5 -1.46 -38.64 -18.60
N GLU A 6 -1.71 -39.75 -19.31
CA GLU A 6 -2.65 -39.74 -20.46
C GLU A 6 -3.83 -40.75 -20.37
N LYS A 7 -4.46 -40.90 -19.19
CA LYS A 7 -5.64 -41.78 -19.05
C LYS A 7 -6.81 -41.22 -18.23
N TRP A 8 -7.14 -39.94 -18.41
CA TRP A 8 -8.40 -39.35 -17.91
C TRP A 8 -9.23 -38.62 -18.99
N VAL A 9 -8.97 -38.87 -20.27
CA VAL A 9 -9.84 -38.43 -21.38
C VAL A 9 -10.73 -39.59 -21.83
N SER A 10 -11.60 -40.10 -20.95
CA SER A 10 -12.79 -40.86 -21.37
C SER A 10 -13.72 -41.11 -20.19
N LEU A 11 -14.53 -40.11 -19.85
CA LEU A 11 -15.83 -40.25 -19.18
C LEU A 11 -16.61 -38.96 -19.47
N ARG A 12 -16.81 -38.67 -20.77
CA ARG A 12 -17.86 -37.75 -21.23
C ARG A 12 -19.17 -38.53 -21.20
N GLY A 13 -19.80 -38.55 -20.03
CA GLY A 13 -21.08 -39.19 -19.79
C GLY A 13 -21.83 -38.48 -18.68
N MET A 14 -22.70 -37.54 -19.08
CA MET A 14 -23.93 -37.13 -18.40
C MET A 14 -23.83 -36.66 -16.92
N GLY A 15 -23.79 -35.33 -16.75
CA GLY A 15 -24.89 -34.68 -16.03
C GLY A 15 -24.84 -34.48 -14.51
N ILE A 16 -23.69 -34.52 -13.82
CA ILE A 16 -23.67 -34.28 -12.35
C ILE A 16 -22.57 -33.33 -11.84
N CYS A 17 -21.82 -32.64 -12.72
CA CYS A 17 -20.70 -31.79 -12.29
C CYS A 17 -20.86 -30.29 -12.65
N GLN A 18 -22.08 -29.77 -12.71
CA GLN A 18 -22.34 -28.33 -12.88
C GLN A 18 -22.80 -27.60 -11.61
N ILE A 19 -23.22 -28.31 -10.56
CA ILE A 19 -23.72 -27.68 -9.33
C ILE A 19 -22.59 -27.36 -8.33
N LEU A 20 -21.45 -28.05 -8.42
CA LEU A 20 -20.30 -27.83 -7.53
C LEU A 20 -19.23 -26.87 -8.08
N THR A 21 -19.35 -26.42 -9.33
CA THR A 21 -18.49 -25.35 -9.90
C THR A 21 -19.12 -23.96 -9.80
N SER A 22 -20.44 -23.85 -9.60
CA SER A 22 -21.12 -22.56 -9.42
C SER A 22 -21.00 -21.98 -8.01
N LYS A 23 -20.98 -22.84 -6.98
CA LYS A 23 -20.80 -22.41 -5.58
C LYS A 23 -19.36 -22.01 -5.22
N PHE A 24 -18.37 -22.50 -5.97
CA PHE A 24 -16.96 -22.08 -5.81
C PHE A 24 -16.70 -20.68 -6.42
N SER A 25 -17.51 -20.27 -7.40
CA SER A 25 -17.41 -18.96 -8.06
C SER A 25 -17.97 -17.80 -7.21
N LEU A 26 -19.07 -18.03 -6.47
CA LEU A 26 -19.64 -16.97 -5.62
C LEU A 26 -18.75 -16.62 -4.41
N ALA A 27 -17.99 -17.58 -3.86
CA ALA A 27 -17.05 -17.31 -2.78
C ALA A 27 -15.85 -16.46 -3.22
N PHE A 28 -15.44 -16.55 -4.48
CA PHE A 28 -14.32 -15.77 -5.02
C PHE A 28 -14.70 -14.32 -5.35
N ARG A 29 -15.97 -14.06 -5.70
CA ARG A 29 -16.50 -12.70 -5.93
C ARG A 29 -16.78 -11.91 -4.64
N ALA A 30 -17.06 -12.59 -3.53
CA ALA A 30 -17.30 -11.93 -2.24
C ALA A 30 -16.02 -11.31 -1.64
N HIS A 31 -14.83 -11.86 -1.93
CA HIS A 31 -13.56 -11.24 -1.55
C HIS A 31 -13.24 -9.97 -2.36
N SER A 32 -13.86 -9.77 -3.52
CA SER A 32 -13.58 -8.64 -4.41
C SER A 32 -14.24 -7.33 -3.92
N LEU A 33 -15.46 -7.43 -3.38
CA LEU A 33 -16.22 -6.26 -2.93
C LEU A 33 -15.76 -5.73 -1.56
N LEU A 34 -15.24 -6.59 -0.69
CA LEU A 34 -14.67 -6.17 0.60
C LEU A 34 -13.33 -5.42 0.44
N ALA A 35 -12.61 -5.65 -0.66
CA ALA A 35 -11.34 -4.98 -0.96
C ALA A 35 -11.51 -3.54 -1.48
N ALA A 36 -12.69 -3.20 -2.00
CA ALA A 36 -12.96 -1.87 -2.56
C ALA A 36 -13.16 -0.80 -1.46
N MET A 37 -13.71 -1.17 -0.30
CA MET A 37 -14.02 -0.20 0.77
C MET A 37 -12.78 0.38 1.48
N VAL A 38 -11.60 -0.23 1.32
CA VAL A 38 -10.36 0.26 1.97
C VAL A 38 -9.56 1.23 1.07
N SER A 39 -9.92 1.32 -0.22
CA SER A 39 -9.16 2.09 -1.21
C SER A 39 -9.49 3.59 -1.26
N GLU A 40 -10.56 4.03 -0.58
CA GLU A 40 -11.01 5.42 -0.55
C GLU A 40 -10.81 6.01 0.85
N VAL A 41 -9.58 6.42 1.15
CA VAL A 41 -9.32 7.18 2.38
C VAL A 41 -9.89 8.60 2.18
N PRO A 42 -10.58 9.18 3.18
CA PRO A 42 -11.09 10.55 3.06
C PRO A 42 -9.98 11.59 3.25
N LYS A 43 -10.01 12.69 2.47
CA LYS A 43 -9.02 13.79 2.56
C LYS A 43 -9.02 14.48 3.93
N THR A 44 -10.13 14.37 4.66
CA THR A 44 -10.34 14.92 5.99
C THR A 44 -10.90 13.85 6.91
N CYS A 45 -10.36 13.71 8.12
CA CYS A 45 -10.88 12.77 9.12
C CYS A 45 -11.07 13.45 10.48
N TRP A 46 -12.14 13.09 11.20
CA TRP A 46 -12.37 13.54 12.58
C TRP A 46 -11.64 12.61 13.54
N THR A 47 -10.56 13.08 14.19
CA THR A 47 -9.79 12.25 15.12
C THR A 47 -9.30 13.05 16.33
N PHE A 48 -8.89 12.33 17.38
CA PHE A 48 -8.34 12.93 18.58
C PHE A 48 -6.96 13.58 18.34
N CYS A 49 -6.79 14.82 18.78
CA CYS A 49 -5.51 15.51 18.81
C CYS A 49 -4.91 15.47 20.22
N LYS A 50 -3.72 14.87 20.36
CA LYS A 50 -3.03 14.74 21.67
C LYS A 50 -2.67 16.08 22.30
N LYS A 51 -2.31 17.09 21.50
CA LYS A 51 -1.94 18.41 22.01
C LYS A 51 -3.16 19.23 22.45
N GLY A 52 -4.27 19.12 21.72
CA GLY A 52 -5.49 19.88 22.00
C GLY A 52 -6.45 19.18 22.97
N GLY A 53 -6.21 17.92 23.31
CA GLY A 53 -7.08 17.13 24.21
C GLY A 53 -8.51 16.93 23.69
N LYS A 54 -8.78 17.22 22.42
CA LYS A 54 -10.11 17.24 21.82
C LYS A 54 -10.10 16.53 20.46
N HIS A 55 -11.26 16.06 20.03
CA HIS A 55 -11.45 15.58 18.66
C HIS A 55 -11.63 16.77 17.72
N GLN A 56 -10.94 16.70 16.58
CA GLN A 56 -10.93 17.77 15.59
C GLN A 56 -10.81 17.20 14.18
N SER A 57 -11.05 18.04 13.18
CA SER A 57 -10.81 17.72 11.78
C SER A 57 -9.30 17.78 11.45
N HIS A 58 -8.80 16.70 10.86
CA HIS A 58 -7.43 16.60 10.36
C HIS A 58 -7.40 16.47 8.85
N LYS A 59 -6.46 17.17 8.22
CA LYS A 59 -6.08 16.96 6.83
C LYS A 59 -5.24 15.70 6.73
N VAL A 60 -5.69 14.78 5.88
CA VAL A 60 -5.03 13.51 5.62
C VAL A 60 -4.20 13.66 4.35
N ALA A 61 -2.90 13.39 4.46
CA ALA A 61 -2.00 13.36 3.33
C ALA A 61 -1.18 12.07 3.32
N GLN A 62 -0.83 11.57 2.15
CA GLN A 62 0.07 10.42 2.08
C GLN A 62 1.50 10.82 2.47
N TYR A 63 2.15 9.99 3.29
CA TYR A 63 3.56 10.16 3.61
C TYR A 63 4.42 9.86 2.38
N LYS A 64 5.24 10.83 1.97
CA LYS A 64 6.37 10.61 1.06
C LYS A 64 7.69 10.69 1.83
N LYS A 65 8.61 9.76 1.55
CA LYS A 65 9.95 9.79 2.15
C LYS A 65 10.72 10.99 1.57
N GLY A 66 11.33 11.79 2.45
CA GLY A 66 12.17 12.92 2.03
C GLY A 66 13.54 12.46 1.51
N LYS A 67 14.31 13.42 0.96
CA LYS A 67 15.71 13.21 0.57
C LYS A 67 16.55 12.82 1.79
N GLY A 68 17.45 11.86 1.64
CA GLY A 68 18.38 11.47 2.71
C GLY A 68 19.40 12.57 2.99
N SER A 69 19.71 12.81 4.26
CA SER A 69 20.78 13.74 4.66
C SER A 69 22.16 13.11 4.47
N LEU A 70 23.11 13.88 3.93
CA LEU A 70 24.50 13.46 3.72
C LEU A 70 25.29 13.45 5.03
N TYR A 71 24.95 14.34 5.96
CA TYR A 71 25.66 14.51 7.23
C TYR A 71 25.24 13.52 8.32
N ALA A 72 24.23 12.68 8.04
CA ALA A 72 23.84 11.60 8.93
C ALA A 72 25.04 10.68 9.20
N GLN A 73 25.25 10.30 10.47
CA GLN A 73 26.42 9.53 10.89
C GLN A 73 26.62 8.24 10.08
N GLY A 74 25.51 7.53 9.76
CA GLY A 74 25.56 6.31 8.96
C GLY A 74 26.03 6.55 7.52
N LYS A 75 25.63 7.68 6.92
CA LYS A 75 26.06 8.06 5.56
C LYS A 75 27.53 8.49 5.56
N ARG A 76 27.96 9.33 6.51
CA ARG A 76 29.37 9.71 6.70
C ARG A 76 30.29 8.49 6.87
N ARG A 77 29.88 7.53 7.71
CA ARG A 77 30.60 6.28 7.91
C ARG A 77 30.65 5.43 6.63
N TYR A 78 29.55 5.36 5.89
CA TYR A 78 29.48 4.62 4.63
C TYR A 78 30.40 5.23 3.58
N ASP A 79 30.41 6.55 3.42
CA ASP A 79 31.22 7.24 2.43
C ASP A 79 32.72 7.11 2.72
N ARG A 80 33.13 7.23 4.00
CA ARG A 80 34.51 6.94 4.43
C ARG A 80 34.89 5.47 4.23
N LYS A 81 33.94 4.54 4.38
CA LYS A 81 34.20 3.12 4.11
C LYS A 81 34.34 2.86 2.61
N GLN A 82 33.60 3.60 1.79
CA GLN A 82 33.55 3.40 0.34
C GLN A 82 34.70 4.07 -0.41
N SER A 83 35.42 5.02 0.21
CA SER A 83 36.60 5.68 -0.38
C SER A 83 37.82 4.76 -0.46
N GLY A 84 38.63 4.92 -1.51
CA GLY A 84 39.87 4.15 -1.74
C GLY A 84 39.69 3.04 -2.77
N TYR A 85 40.62 2.09 -2.77
CA TYR A 85 40.55 0.92 -3.65
C TYR A 85 39.70 -0.18 -3.02
N GLY A 86 38.84 -0.77 -3.85
CA GLY A 86 37.86 -1.75 -3.42
C GLY A 86 36.56 -1.58 -4.19
N ARG A 87 35.79 -2.66 -4.31
CA ARG A 87 34.47 -2.61 -4.94
C ARG A 87 33.44 -2.11 -3.92
N HIS A 88 32.29 -2.76 -3.86
CA HIS A 88 31.22 -2.39 -2.96
C HIS A 88 31.48 -2.92 -1.54
N THR A 89 31.46 -2.05 -0.53
CA THR A 89 31.91 -2.40 0.84
C THR A 89 30.80 -2.83 1.81
N LYS A 90 29.54 -2.81 1.35
CA LYS A 90 28.34 -3.25 2.08
C LYS A 90 27.55 -4.22 1.19
N PRO A 91 26.56 -4.95 1.70
CA PRO A 91 25.72 -5.78 0.84
C PRO A 91 24.65 -4.93 0.11
N ILE A 92 24.44 -5.19 -1.19
CA ILE A 92 23.27 -4.70 -1.94
C ILE A 92 22.18 -5.74 -1.83
N PHE A 93 21.00 -5.34 -1.36
CA PHE A 93 19.83 -6.20 -1.37
C PHE A 93 19.26 -6.29 -2.80
N ARG A 94 19.36 -7.47 -3.43
CA ARG A 94 18.95 -7.70 -4.83
C ARG A 94 17.50 -8.16 -4.96
N GLU A 95 17.10 -9.15 -4.16
CA GLU A 95 15.82 -9.84 -4.35
C GLU A 95 14.73 -9.30 -3.42
N LYS A 96 13.79 -8.52 -3.96
CA LYS A 96 12.67 -7.99 -3.20
C LYS A 96 11.49 -8.96 -3.28
N ALA A 97 11.21 -9.67 -2.19
CA ALA A 97 10.02 -10.52 -2.09
C ALA A 97 8.70 -9.72 -1.95
N LYS A 98 8.76 -8.51 -1.36
CA LYS A 98 7.56 -7.70 -1.08
C LYS A 98 7.26 -6.77 -2.25
N THR A 99 6.11 -6.98 -2.89
CA THR A 99 5.62 -6.14 -4.00
C THR A 99 5.13 -4.77 -3.50
N THR A 100 4.49 -4.72 -2.32
CA THR A 100 3.86 -3.50 -1.80
C THR A 100 4.52 -2.98 -0.52
N LYS A 101 4.37 -1.67 -0.30
CA LYS A 101 4.81 -0.99 0.92
C LYS A 101 3.59 -0.74 1.80
N LYS A 102 3.79 -0.62 3.11
CA LYS A 102 2.72 -0.13 4.00
C LYS A 102 2.42 1.32 3.63
N ASN A 103 1.14 1.64 3.49
CA ASN A 103 0.74 3.03 3.31
C ASN A 103 0.80 3.75 4.66
N VAL A 104 1.43 4.91 4.70
CA VAL A 104 1.52 5.72 5.92
C VAL A 104 0.84 7.05 5.64
N LEU A 105 -0.16 7.38 6.44
CA LEU A 105 -0.87 8.64 6.39
C LEU A 105 -0.24 9.63 7.37
N ARG A 106 -0.11 10.88 6.93
CA ARG A 106 0.21 12.05 7.73
C ARG A 106 -1.10 12.76 8.03
N LEU A 107 -1.39 12.91 9.32
CA LEU A 107 -2.53 13.65 9.81
C LEU A 107 -2.03 14.99 10.35
N GLU A 108 -2.43 16.06 9.69
CA GLU A 108 -2.11 17.43 10.07
C GLU A 108 -3.40 18.09 10.55
N TRP A 109 -3.38 18.72 11.73
CA TRP A 109 -4.53 19.48 12.21
C TRP A 109 -4.71 20.72 11.33
N PHE A 110 -5.97 21.06 11.02
CA PHE A 110 -6.33 22.22 10.21
C PHE A 110 -5.99 23.56 10.90
N GLU A 111 -6.04 23.64 12.23
CA GLU A 111 -5.77 24.92 12.91
C GLU A 111 -4.28 25.30 12.95
N PRO A 112 -3.97 26.59 12.73
CA PRO A 112 -2.59 27.10 12.72
C PRO A 112 -1.92 27.02 14.09
N ASN A 113 -2.71 27.03 15.16
CA ASN A 113 -2.23 27.07 16.55
C ASN A 113 -1.50 25.80 16.97
N CYS A 114 -1.72 24.68 16.27
CA CYS A 114 -1.09 23.43 16.64
C CYS A 114 -0.71 22.60 15.42
N ARG A 115 0.54 22.75 15.03
CA ARG A 115 1.17 22.08 13.89
C ARG A 115 1.63 20.64 14.20
N SER A 116 0.99 19.97 15.16
CA SER A 116 1.32 18.58 15.48
C SER A 116 0.95 17.66 14.32
N LYS A 117 1.86 16.75 13.99
CA LYS A 117 1.66 15.76 12.92
C LYS A 117 1.64 14.37 13.53
N ARG A 118 0.66 13.56 13.14
CA ARG A 118 0.56 12.16 13.55
C ARG A 118 0.72 11.24 12.34
N MET A 119 1.52 10.19 12.48
CA MET A 119 1.68 9.16 11.45
C MET A 119 0.75 7.99 11.78
N LEU A 120 -0.06 7.56 10.81
CA LEU A 120 -0.88 6.34 10.92
C LEU A 120 -0.45 5.36 9.82
N ALA A 121 0.02 4.18 10.21
CA ALA A 121 0.35 3.12 9.25
C ALA A 121 -0.87 2.25 9.02
N LEU A 122 -1.27 2.11 7.76
CA LEU A 122 -2.31 1.19 7.33
C LEU A 122 -1.72 -0.18 6.99
N LEU A 123 -2.61 -1.12 6.68
CA LEU A 123 -2.26 -2.42 6.15
C LEU A 123 -1.59 -2.30 4.76
N ARG A 124 -1.06 -3.41 4.27
CA ARG A 124 -0.49 -3.47 2.91
C ARG A 124 -1.61 -3.79 1.94
N GLU A 125 -1.97 -2.82 1.13
CA GLU A 125 -2.91 -2.99 0.03
C GLU A 125 -2.18 -2.79 -1.30
N ALA A 126 -2.66 -3.49 -2.33
CA ALA A 126 -2.08 -3.45 -3.68
C ALA A 126 -2.58 -2.24 -4.49
N SER A 127 -3.79 -1.75 -4.21
CA SER A 127 -4.33 -0.52 -4.80
C SER A 127 -3.66 0.68 -4.14
N THR A 128 -2.99 1.49 -4.94
CA THR A 128 -2.55 2.81 -4.50
C THR A 128 -3.79 3.66 -4.31
N LEU A 129 -4.03 4.17 -3.10
CA LEU A 129 -5.10 5.14 -2.83
C LEU A 129 -5.06 6.23 -3.89
N LYS A 130 -6.08 6.29 -4.75
CA LYS A 130 -6.12 7.14 -5.94
C LYS A 130 -6.50 8.57 -5.53
N TRP A 131 -5.57 9.25 -4.87
CA TRP A 131 -5.74 10.66 -4.50
C TRP A 131 -5.63 11.63 -5.68
N GLU A 132 -5.07 11.17 -6.80
CA GLU A 132 -4.84 11.99 -8.00
C GLU A 132 -6.09 12.19 -8.86
N GLU A 133 -7.10 11.33 -8.78
CA GLU A 133 -8.33 11.47 -9.58
C GLU A 133 -9.19 12.64 -9.09
N ILE A 134 -9.37 12.76 -7.76
CA ILE A 134 -10.15 13.86 -7.17
C ILE A 134 -9.46 15.24 -7.35
N ARG A 135 -8.14 15.30 -7.60
CA ARG A 135 -7.44 16.59 -7.84
C ARG A 135 -7.70 17.14 -9.25
N ARG A 136 -8.03 16.28 -10.23
CA ARG A 136 -8.40 16.70 -11.59
C ARG A 136 -9.85 17.20 -11.67
N GLU A 137 -10.75 16.57 -10.91
CA GLU A 137 -12.16 16.98 -10.81
C GLU A 137 -12.35 18.34 -10.14
N SER A 138 -11.44 18.76 -9.24
CA SER A 138 -11.52 20.10 -8.62
C SER A 138 -11.03 21.24 -9.53
N GLN A 139 -10.43 20.93 -10.68
CA GLN A 139 -9.92 21.90 -11.65
C GLN A 139 -10.66 21.84 -13.00
N GLY A 140 -11.77 21.11 -13.06
CA GLY A 140 -12.51 20.84 -14.29
C GLY A 140 -14.02 21.04 -14.13
N ILE A 141 -14.45 22.17 -13.58
CA ILE A 141 -15.76 22.78 -13.87
C ILE A 141 -15.52 24.29 -13.92
N GLN A 142 -15.13 24.77 -15.09
CA GLN A 142 -15.30 26.16 -15.45
C GLN A 142 -16.29 26.14 -16.63
N CYS A 143 -17.42 26.82 -16.45
CA CYS A 143 -18.48 26.96 -17.44
C CYS A 143 -17.95 27.47 -18.78
#